data_AF-A0A480AF65-F1
#
_entry.id   AF-A0A480AF65-F1
#
_cell.length_a   1.000
_cell.length_b   1.000
_cell.length_c   1.000
_cell.angle_alpha   90.00
_cell.angle_beta   90.00
_cell.angle_gamma   90.00
#
_symmetry.space_group_name_H-M   'P 1'
#
loop_
_entity.id
_entity.type
_entity.pdbx_description
1 polymer ?
#
loop_
_entity_poly.entity_id
_entity_poly.type
_entity_poly.pdbx_seq_one_letter_code
_entity_poly.pdbx_strand_id
1 'polypeptide(L)'
;MNNNNRSQWDLCRFIKTLTYFEVFPVLNWIQKLFQGGYKDNQNLSKAGINMGVILVAGATGGVGKRVVKKLVAQGYHIRCLVRDIDKARPILGNDIDLVIGDITKPETLTNLVLANIQAVICCTAVRVQPVEGDTPDRAKYNQGVKFYLPEIVGDTPENVEYQGVKNLVAAAKKYLVTVGEKPIFDFTKPSDEIKNVWGALDDVVMGGVSSSSFQIRENTAVFTGNVSTANSGGFASVRTKNFSHLLDLSGYQGVKLRVKGDGQRYKIFLRTESTWDGIGYSYSFDTVANNWLDIQIPFTDLFGVFRAKVVKDCPPIDVSKICSLQLMLSKFEYDGALNPKFNPGVFALEVSSIQAYGGEILPQFILISSAGVTRPGRPGINLDEEPPAVRLNDQLGGILTWKLRGEECLKASGIPYTIIRPCALTETAGGKELIFAQGDNIRGKVSRDDVAEICVQAIKEPKAKNLTFEVKESEMVANNPNWQSLFSSLQVDQ
;
A
#
# COMPACT_ATOMS: atom_id res chain seq x y z
N MET A 1 -27.59 -45.94 37.21
CA MET A 1 -27.34 -44.59 37.77
C MET A 1 -26.94 -43.67 36.63
N ASN A 2 -27.87 -42.85 36.13
CA ASN A 2 -27.61 -41.87 35.08
C ASN A 2 -26.96 -40.62 35.68
N ASN A 3 -25.65 -40.45 35.49
CA ASN A 3 -24.99 -39.17 35.78
C ASN A 3 -25.24 -38.20 34.63
N ASN A 4 -26.42 -37.56 34.64
CA ASN A 4 -26.68 -36.35 33.86
C ASN A 4 -26.00 -35.16 34.55
N ASN A 5 -24.67 -35.13 34.55
CA ASN A 5 -23.92 -33.93 34.92
C ASN A 5 -23.65 -33.12 33.64
N ARG A 6 -24.71 -32.60 33.02
CA ARG A 6 -24.57 -31.58 31.96
C ARG A 6 -24.12 -30.30 32.64
N SER A 7 -22.93 -29.84 32.31
CA SER A 7 -22.44 -28.52 32.72
C SER A 7 -23.39 -27.43 32.21
N GLN A 8 -23.68 -26.45 33.07
CA GLN A 8 -24.71 -25.44 32.83
C GLN A 8 -24.40 -24.61 31.58
N TRP A 9 -25.33 -24.58 30.62
CA TRP A 9 -25.19 -23.78 29.40
C TRP A 9 -25.36 -22.29 29.71
N ASP A 10 -24.50 -21.45 29.12
CA ASP A 10 -24.43 -20.02 29.41
C ASP A 10 -25.15 -19.17 28.35
N LEU A 11 -26.45 -18.97 28.57
CA LEU A 11 -27.30 -18.13 27.72
C LEU A 11 -26.82 -16.66 27.65
N CYS A 12 -26.22 -16.15 28.71
CA CYS A 12 -25.72 -14.77 28.76
C CYS A 12 -24.54 -14.60 27.79
N ARG A 13 -23.61 -15.55 27.78
CA ARG A 13 -22.48 -15.55 26.83
C ARG A 13 -22.93 -15.75 25.39
N PHE A 14 -23.95 -16.60 25.16
CA PHE A 14 -24.57 -16.72 23.83
C PHE A 14 -25.12 -15.39 23.31
N ILE A 15 -25.91 -14.68 24.13
CA ILE A 15 -26.48 -13.37 23.76
C ILE A 15 -25.37 -12.33 23.55
N LYS A 16 -24.32 -12.33 24.38
CA LYS A 16 -23.15 -11.44 24.23
C LYS A 16 -22.45 -11.66 22.89
N THR A 17 -22.23 -12.90 22.48
CA THR A 17 -21.63 -13.22 21.17
C THR A 17 -22.50 -12.68 20.03
N LEU A 18 -23.80 -12.95 20.03
CA LEU A 18 -24.72 -12.46 18.99
C LEU A 18 -24.78 -10.93 18.92
N THR A 19 -24.69 -10.26 20.06
CA THR A 19 -24.70 -8.80 20.14
C THR A 19 -23.38 -8.21 19.61
N TYR A 20 -22.23 -8.78 19.97
CA TYR A 20 -20.92 -8.31 19.54
C TYR A 20 -20.77 -8.31 18.01
N PHE A 21 -21.36 -9.31 17.36
CA PHE A 21 -21.35 -9.47 15.90
C PHE A 21 -22.60 -8.97 15.19
N GLU A 22 -23.42 -8.18 15.88
CA GLU A 22 -24.53 -7.41 15.29
C GLU A 22 -25.58 -8.29 14.56
N VAL A 23 -25.80 -9.52 15.05
CA VAL A 23 -26.71 -10.49 14.42
C VAL A 23 -28.18 -10.08 14.53
N PHE A 24 -28.55 -9.30 15.55
CA PHE A 24 -29.92 -8.81 15.76
C PHE A 24 -29.96 -7.27 15.78
N PRO A 25 -30.65 -6.61 14.82
CA PRO A 25 -30.78 -5.15 14.79
C PRO A 25 -31.51 -4.55 16.00
N VAL A 26 -32.44 -5.31 16.60
CA VAL A 26 -33.41 -4.82 17.60
C VAL A 26 -32.78 -4.63 19.00
N LEU A 27 -31.78 -5.44 19.37
CA LEU A 27 -31.09 -5.33 20.67
C LEU A 27 -30.18 -4.08 20.76
N ASN A 28 -29.67 -3.60 19.62
CA ASN A 28 -28.92 -2.34 19.54
C ASN A 28 -29.78 -1.11 19.90
N TRP A 29 -31.11 -1.19 19.74
CA TRP A 29 -32.01 -0.11 20.13
C TRP A 29 -32.18 -0.01 21.65
N ILE A 30 -32.29 -1.14 22.33
CA ILE A 30 -32.45 -1.18 23.80
C ILE A 30 -31.16 -0.70 24.48
N GLN A 31 -29.98 -1.06 23.96
CA GLN A 31 -28.70 -0.56 24.47
C GLN A 31 -28.53 0.97 24.29
N LYS A 32 -29.02 1.53 23.18
CA LYS A 32 -29.04 2.99 22.93
C LYS A 32 -29.99 3.75 23.84
N LEU A 33 -30.99 3.10 24.44
CA LEU A 33 -31.94 3.72 25.37
C LEU A 33 -31.40 3.82 26.81
N PHE A 34 -30.46 2.96 27.20
CA PHE A 34 -29.87 2.96 28.54
C PHE A 34 -28.56 3.76 28.66
N GLN A 35 -27.96 4.17 27.53
CA GLN A 35 -26.83 5.11 27.53
C GLN A 35 -27.35 6.53 27.28
N GLY A 36 -27.75 7.18 28.36
CA GLY A 36 -28.23 8.56 28.35
C GLY A 36 -27.19 9.54 27.80
N GLY A 37 -27.60 10.28 26.77
CA GLY A 37 -27.24 11.67 26.49
C GLY A 37 -25.77 12.06 26.57
N TYR A 38 -25.04 11.86 25.46
CA TYR A 38 -23.97 12.78 25.07
C TYR A 38 -24.23 13.24 23.63
N LYS A 39 -24.59 14.52 23.47
CA LYS A 39 -24.52 15.21 22.18
C LYS A 39 -23.04 15.51 21.96
N ASP A 40 -22.44 14.88 20.96
CA ASP A 40 -21.17 15.38 20.42
C ASP A 40 -21.39 15.89 19.00
N ASN A 41 -21.05 17.17 18.83
CA ASN A 41 -20.98 17.87 17.57
C ASN A 41 -19.83 17.29 16.73
N GLN A 42 -20.05 17.26 15.41
CA GLN A 42 -19.09 17.45 14.32
C GLN A 42 -17.61 17.05 14.53
N ASN A 43 -17.13 16.26 13.57
CA ASN A 43 -15.71 16.07 13.19
C ASN A 43 -14.83 15.27 14.16
N LEU A 44 -14.96 13.94 14.14
CA LEU A 44 -13.91 13.04 14.61
C LEU A 44 -13.61 11.96 13.55
N SER A 45 -12.53 12.24 12.82
CA SER A 45 -11.52 11.33 12.28
C SER A 45 -11.95 9.95 11.78
N LYS A 46 -11.98 9.86 10.43
CA LYS A 46 -11.72 8.67 9.62
C LYS A 46 -10.51 7.90 10.14
N ALA A 47 -10.73 6.70 10.65
CA ALA A 47 -9.74 5.67 10.96
C ALA A 47 -10.34 4.31 10.53
N GLY A 48 -9.64 3.38 9.90
CA GLY A 48 -8.27 3.38 9.40
C GLY A 48 -8.06 2.10 8.59
N ILE A 49 -8.91 1.87 7.57
CA ILE A 49 -8.58 0.90 6.53
C ILE A 49 -7.44 1.49 5.74
N ASN A 50 -6.31 0.78 5.78
CA ASN A 50 -5.02 1.27 5.35
C ASN A 50 -4.96 1.36 3.81
N MET A 51 -5.67 2.32 3.23
CA MET A 51 -5.43 2.79 1.88
C MET A 51 -4.10 3.55 1.92
N GLY A 52 -3.04 2.93 1.41
CA GLY A 52 -1.71 3.52 1.42
C GLY A 52 -1.69 4.88 0.71
N VAL A 53 -0.91 5.81 1.25
CA VAL A 53 -0.82 7.18 0.73
C VAL A 53 0.27 7.27 -0.32
N ILE A 54 0.01 7.98 -1.43
CA ILE A 54 1.05 8.36 -2.39
C ILE A 54 1.59 9.73 -2.00
N LEU A 55 2.87 9.80 -1.65
CA LEU A 55 3.56 11.06 -1.38
C LEU A 55 4.01 11.70 -2.70
N VAL A 56 3.60 12.93 -2.97
CA VAL A 56 4.06 13.70 -4.13
C VAL A 56 4.99 14.81 -3.67
N ALA A 57 6.27 14.70 -4.01
CA ALA A 57 7.26 15.76 -3.79
C ALA A 57 7.39 16.65 -5.03
N GLY A 58 7.50 17.97 -4.84
CA GLY A 58 7.44 18.91 -5.97
C GLY A 58 6.01 19.07 -6.52
N ALA A 59 5.00 18.86 -5.68
CA ALA A 59 3.59 18.84 -6.06
C ALA A 59 3.07 20.13 -6.72
N THR A 60 3.63 21.30 -6.38
CA THR A 60 3.23 22.59 -6.98
C THR A 60 3.93 22.86 -8.32
N GLY A 61 4.90 22.03 -8.72
CA GLY A 61 5.63 22.18 -9.96
C GLY A 61 4.82 21.87 -11.22
N GLY A 62 5.40 22.13 -12.39
CA GLY A 62 4.71 22.00 -13.68
C GLY A 62 4.15 20.60 -13.94
N VAL A 63 4.91 19.54 -13.62
CA VAL A 63 4.44 18.14 -13.72
C VAL A 63 3.70 17.71 -12.45
N GLY A 64 4.21 18.09 -11.27
CA GLY A 64 3.65 17.69 -9.98
C GLY A 64 2.15 17.98 -9.83
N LYS A 65 1.70 19.18 -10.23
CA LYS A 65 0.28 19.55 -10.12
C LYS A 65 -0.63 18.69 -11.01
N ARG A 66 -0.09 18.21 -12.13
CA ARG A 66 -0.78 17.34 -13.08
C ARG A 66 -0.85 15.91 -12.56
N VAL A 67 0.23 15.41 -11.96
CA VAL A 67 0.25 14.13 -11.24
C VAL A 67 -0.80 14.13 -10.14
N VAL A 68 -0.83 15.17 -9.30
CA VAL A 68 -1.82 15.35 -8.24
C VAL A 68 -3.24 15.29 -8.79
N LYS A 69 -3.55 16.07 -9.84
CA LYS A 69 -4.87 16.08 -10.47
C LYS A 69 -5.28 14.69 -10.98
N LYS A 70 -4.38 13.95 -11.62
CA LYS A 70 -4.65 12.61 -12.16
C LYS A 70 -4.85 11.57 -11.05
N LEU A 71 -4.04 11.60 -10.01
CA LEU A 71 -4.19 10.69 -8.86
C LEU A 71 -5.53 10.91 -8.14
N VAL A 72 -5.91 12.17 -7.90
CA VAL A 72 -7.21 12.52 -7.29
C VAL A 72 -8.36 12.04 -8.17
N ALA A 73 -8.29 12.26 -9.49
CA ALA A 73 -9.32 11.81 -10.42
C ALA A 73 -9.50 10.28 -10.45
N GLN A 74 -8.47 9.52 -10.05
CA GLN A 74 -8.48 8.06 -9.97
C GLN A 74 -8.77 7.54 -8.55
N GLY A 75 -9.12 8.42 -7.60
CA GLY A 75 -9.52 8.04 -6.25
C GLY A 75 -8.37 7.69 -5.31
N TYR A 76 -7.12 8.02 -5.65
CA TYR A 76 -5.98 7.78 -4.76
C TYR A 76 -5.97 8.73 -3.57
N HIS A 77 -5.57 8.20 -2.41
CA HIS A 77 -5.17 9.02 -1.28
C HIS A 77 -3.76 9.55 -1.50
N ILE A 78 -3.63 10.87 -1.53
CA ILE A 78 -2.36 11.53 -1.79
C ILE A 78 -2.01 12.49 -0.66
N ARG A 79 -0.70 12.65 -0.46
CA ARG A 79 -0.12 13.68 0.40
C ARG A 79 0.89 14.48 -0.40
N CYS A 80 0.76 15.79 -0.40
CA CYS A 80 1.66 16.67 -1.14
C CYS A 80 2.67 17.29 -0.19
N LEU A 81 3.96 17.03 -0.44
CA LEU A 81 5.05 17.69 0.26
C LEU A 81 5.27 19.07 -0.36
N VAL A 82 5.06 20.12 0.44
CA VAL A 82 5.15 21.51 0.01
C VAL A 82 6.02 22.31 0.97
N ARG A 83 6.68 23.35 0.48
CA ARG A 83 7.47 24.26 1.34
C ARG A 83 6.64 25.36 1.99
N ASP A 84 5.46 25.64 1.44
CA ASP A 84 4.60 26.75 1.80
C ASP A 84 3.15 26.35 1.49
N ILE A 85 2.32 26.16 2.52
CA ILE A 85 0.93 25.72 2.37
C ILE A 85 0.08 26.80 1.71
N ASP A 86 0.27 28.06 2.08
CA ASP A 86 -0.55 29.17 1.59
C ASP A 86 -0.35 29.39 0.09
N LYS A 87 0.88 29.20 -0.41
CA LYS A 87 1.15 29.20 -1.85
C LYS A 87 0.67 27.94 -2.58
N ALA A 88 0.59 26.81 -1.88
CA ALA A 88 0.18 25.54 -2.48
C ALA A 88 -1.35 25.42 -2.62
N ARG A 89 -2.13 25.97 -1.67
CA ARG A 89 -3.60 25.88 -1.66
C ARG A 89 -4.27 26.39 -2.94
N PRO A 90 -3.90 27.55 -3.52
CA PRO A 90 -4.48 28.02 -4.79
C PRO A 90 -4.15 27.11 -5.98
N ILE A 91 -3.06 26.34 -5.93
CA ILE A 91 -2.59 25.49 -7.02
C ILE A 91 -3.22 24.10 -6.95
N LEU A 92 -3.31 23.54 -5.74
CA LEU A 92 -3.67 22.15 -5.49
C LEU A 92 -5.11 21.98 -5.00
N GLY A 93 -5.68 23.02 -4.39
CA GLY A 93 -7.01 22.98 -3.78
C GLY A 93 -6.98 22.78 -2.26
N ASN A 94 -8.15 22.98 -1.64
CA ASN A 94 -8.30 22.94 -0.18
C ASN A 94 -8.48 21.52 0.37
N ASP A 95 -8.92 20.58 -0.45
CA ASP A 95 -9.27 19.22 -0.01
C ASP A 95 -8.09 18.24 -0.04
N ILE A 96 -6.90 18.71 -0.43
CA ILE A 96 -5.68 17.90 -0.51
C ILE A 96 -4.92 17.92 0.82
N ASP A 97 -4.42 16.76 1.24
CA ASP A 97 -3.49 16.62 2.38
C ASP A 97 -2.15 17.27 2.01
N LEU A 98 -1.85 18.40 2.66
CA LEU A 98 -0.62 19.16 2.47
C LEU A 98 0.23 19.03 3.73
N VAL A 99 1.48 18.60 3.56
CA VAL A 99 2.47 18.56 4.64
C VAL A 99 3.64 19.48 4.31
N ILE A 100 4.11 20.19 5.33
CA ILE A 100 5.26 21.08 5.19
C ILE A 100 6.55 20.26 5.28
N GLY A 101 7.43 20.44 4.31
CA GLY A 101 8.81 19.96 4.38
C GLY A 101 9.62 20.32 3.14
N ASP A 102 10.93 20.15 3.26
CA ASP A 102 11.92 20.47 2.24
C ASP A 102 12.89 19.31 2.11
N ILE A 103 12.97 18.72 0.92
CA ILE A 103 13.84 17.56 0.68
C ILE A 103 15.32 17.89 0.92
N THR A 104 15.72 19.15 0.80
CA THR A 104 17.09 19.60 1.08
C THR A 104 17.43 19.61 2.58
N LYS A 105 16.41 19.50 3.44
CA LYS A 105 16.52 19.53 4.91
C LYS A 105 15.97 18.22 5.50
N PRO A 106 16.81 17.21 5.76
CA PRO A 106 16.37 15.87 6.16
C PRO A 106 15.53 15.86 7.45
N GLU A 107 15.76 16.80 8.37
CA GLU A 107 15.01 16.98 9.61
C GLU A 107 13.52 17.33 9.38
N THR A 108 13.17 17.84 8.20
CA THR A 108 11.78 18.18 7.85
C THR A 108 10.99 16.98 7.30
N LEU A 109 11.67 15.89 6.92
CA LEU A 109 11.07 14.65 6.43
C LEU A 109 10.63 13.77 7.61
N THR A 110 9.69 14.30 8.39
CA THR A 110 9.25 13.71 9.67
C THR A 110 8.31 12.51 9.49
N ASN A 111 7.97 11.85 10.60
CA ASN A 111 6.90 10.85 10.66
C ASN A 111 5.58 11.36 10.05
N LEU A 112 5.22 12.64 10.26
CA LEU A 112 3.98 13.20 9.72
C LEU A 112 3.98 13.21 8.19
N VAL A 113 5.14 13.44 7.58
CA VAL A 113 5.30 13.45 6.12
C VAL A 113 5.20 12.02 5.57
N LEU A 114 5.85 11.06 6.22
CA LEU A 114 6.11 9.73 5.65
C LEU A 114 5.21 8.63 6.20
N ALA A 115 4.39 8.91 7.22
CA ALA A 115 3.50 7.91 7.80
C ALA A 115 2.55 7.37 6.74
N ASN A 116 2.48 6.04 6.67
CA ASN A 116 1.58 5.28 5.81
C ASN A 116 1.77 5.49 4.30
N ILE A 117 2.95 5.89 3.85
CA ILE A 117 3.23 5.97 2.42
C ILE A 117 3.36 4.56 1.83
N GLN A 118 2.79 4.36 0.64
CA GLN A 118 2.98 3.15 -0.17
C GLN A 118 3.87 3.40 -1.38
N ALA A 119 3.92 4.65 -1.84
CA ALA A 119 4.75 5.09 -2.95
C ALA A 119 5.11 6.57 -2.82
N VAL A 120 6.20 6.97 -3.48
CA VAL A 120 6.65 8.35 -3.63
C VAL A 120 6.73 8.68 -5.10
N ILE A 121 6.15 9.80 -5.52
CA ILE A 121 6.38 10.40 -6.84
C ILE A 121 7.17 11.69 -6.63
N CYS A 122 8.44 11.66 -7.03
CA CYS A 122 9.38 12.75 -6.91
C CYS A 122 9.41 13.57 -8.20
N CYS A 123 8.69 14.70 -8.18
CA CYS A 123 8.66 15.70 -9.25
C CYS A 123 9.53 16.93 -8.92
N THR A 124 10.43 16.83 -7.94
CA THR A 124 11.29 17.95 -7.57
C THR A 124 12.31 18.22 -8.67
N ALA A 125 12.56 19.49 -8.92
CA ALA A 125 13.65 19.93 -9.76
C ALA A 125 14.13 21.30 -9.28
N VAL A 126 15.39 21.61 -9.52
CA VAL A 126 15.92 22.95 -9.31
C VAL A 126 15.17 23.96 -10.22
N ARG A 127 14.97 25.18 -9.73
CA ARG A 127 14.29 26.21 -10.52
C ARG A 127 15.28 26.83 -11.51
N VAL A 128 14.94 26.76 -12.79
CA VAL A 128 15.66 27.38 -13.90
C VAL A 128 14.79 28.48 -14.51
N GLN A 129 15.35 29.67 -14.72
CA GLN A 129 14.66 30.83 -15.31
C GLN A 129 15.57 31.61 -16.29
N PRO A 130 15.05 32.51 -17.15
CA PRO A 130 15.90 33.44 -17.92
C PRO A 130 16.66 34.42 -17.03
N VAL A 131 17.88 34.78 -17.44
CA VAL A 131 18.62 35.92 -16.87
C VAL A 131 17.90 37.26 -17.14
N GLU A 132 17.30 37.42 -18.33
CA GLU A 132 16.53 38.63 -18.70
C GLU A 132 15.25 38.26 -19.48
N GLY A 133 14.15 39.00 -19.24
CA GLY A 133 12.94 38.93 -20.07
C GLY A 133 11.81 38.02 -19.57
N ASP A 134 11.72 37.78 -18.26
CA ASP A 134 10.62 36.99 -17.70
C ASP A 134 9.29 37.76 -17.86
N THR A 135 8.45 37.29 -18.79
CA THR A 135 7.04 37.69 -18.83
C THR A 135 6.26 36.59 -18.10
N PRO A 136 5.27 36.93 -17.25
CA PRO A 136 4.55 35.97 -16.40
C PRO A 136 4.02 34.73 -17.16
N ASP A 137 3.65 34.90 -18.43
CA ASP A 137 3.06 33.86 -19.26
C ASP A 137 4.06 33.05 -20.12
N ARG A 138 5.35 33.39 -20.10
CA ARG A 138 6.42 32.75 -20.91
C ARG A 138 6.09 32.61 -22.41
N ALA A 139 5.16 33.40 -22.95
CA ALA A 139 4.63 33.27 -24.31
C ALA A 139 5.71 33.28 -25.42
N LYS A 140 6.80 34.03 -25.20
CA LYS A 140 7.93 34.13 -26.15
C LYS A 140 8.84 32.90 -26.20
N TYR A 141 8.87 32.08 -25.14
CA TYR A 141 9.60 30.80 -25.14
C TYR A 141 8.95 29.76 -26.06
N ASN A 142 7.62 29.78 -26.14
CA ASN A 142 6.84 28.75 -26.82
C ASN A 142 6.77 28.92 -28.34
N GLN A 143 7.19 30.07 -28.87
CA GLN A 143 7.15 30.39 -30.31
C GLN A 143 8.51 30.23 -31.02
N GLY A 144 9.57 29.82 -30.31
CA GLY A 144 10.89 29.61 -30.93
C GLY A 144 11.61 30.89 -31.38
N VAL A 145 11.14 32.07 -30.96
CA VAL A 145 11.57 33.37 -31.51
C VAL A 145 12.83 33.92 -30.81
N LYS A 146 13.15 33.50 -29.58
CA LYS A 146 14.34 33.99 -28.85
C LYS A 146 14.83 33.00 -27.79
N PHE A 147 16.10 32.59 -27.90
CA PHE A 147 16.80 31.84 -26.84
C PHE A 147 17.30 32.82 -25.78
N TYR A 148 16.93 32.60 -24.52
CA TYR A 148 17.43 33.36 -23.37
C TYR A 148 18.40 32.49 -22.59
N LEU A 149 19.51 33.08 -22.14
CA LEU A 149 20.45 32.38 -21.27
C LEU A 149 19.73 32.01 -19.96
N PRO A 150 19.77 30.72 -19.56
CA PRO A 150 19.14 30.28 -18.33
C PRO A 150 20.07 30.48 -17.12
N GLU A 151 19.47 30.68 -15.95
CA GLU A 151 20.13 30.71 -14.65
C GLU A 151 19.40 29.84 -13.62
N ILE A 152 20.12 29.42 -12.59
CA ILE A 152 19.59 28.71 -11.43
C ILE A 152 19.12 29.72 -10.38
N VAL A 153 17.95 29.48 -9.77
CA VAL A 153 17.41 30.32 -8.70
C VAL A 153 17.08 29.52 -7.46
N GLY A 154 17.53 30.03 -6.32
CA GLY A 154 17.33 29.39 -5.02
C GLY A 154 18.41 28.34 -4.74
N ASP A 155 17.99 27.15 -4.36
CA ASP A 155 18.91 26.06 -3.99
C ASP A 155 19.75 25.59 -5.19
N THR A 156 20.95 25.10 -4.92
CA THR A 156 21.86 24.59 -5.96
C THR A 156 21.32 23.29 -6.58
N PRO A 157 21.72 22.96 -7.83
CA PRO A 157 21.35 21.68 -8.43
C PRO A 157 21.86 20.48 -7.62
N GLU A 158 23.05 20.55 -7.02
CA GLU A 158 23.55 19.52 -6.10
C GLU A 158 22.61 19.27 -4.93
N ASN A 159 22.18 20.36 -4.27
CA ASN A 159 21.35 20.28 -3.07
C ASN A 159 19.97 19.70 -3.38
N VAL A 160 19.38 20.04 -4.53
CA VAL A 160 18.02 19.59 -4.89
C VAL A 160 18.06 18.22 -5.56
N GLU A 161 18.82 18.08 -6.64
CA GLU A 161 18.75 16.94 -7.56
C GLU A 161 19.47 15.70 -7.02
N TYR A 162 20.48 15.89 -6.16
CA TYR A 162 21.19 14.78 -5.52
C TYR A 162 20.91 14.70 -4.02
N GLN A 163 21.35 15.68 -3.22
CA GLN A 163 21.24 15.58 -1.75
C GLN A 163 19.77 15.51 -1.30
N GLY A 164 18.89 16.31 -1.92
CA GLY A 164 17.48 16.30 -1.63
C GLY A 164 16.80 14.98 -1.98
N VAL A 165 17.07 14.45 -3.18
CA VAL A 165 16.58 13.12 -3.59
C VAL A 165 17.10 12.04 -2.64
N LYS A 166 18.39 12.06 -2.30
CA LYS A 166 19.00 11.13 -1.34
C LYS A 166 18.33 11.17 0.02
N ASN A 167 18.04 12.35 0.56
CA ASN A 167 17.31 12.51 1.81
C ASN A 167 15.91 11.91 1.72
N LEU A 168 15.17 12.21 0.65
CA LEU A 168 13.82 11.69 0.43
C LEU A 168 13.82 10.16 0.30
N VAL A 169 14.76 9.59 -0.45
CA VAL A 169 14.95 8.14 -0.59
C VAL A 169 15.25 7.49 0.76
N ALA A 170 16.22 8.03 1.51
CA ALA A 170 16.61 7.50 2.81
C ALA A 170 15.48 7.57 3.84
N ALA A 171 14.67 8.63 3.80
CA ALA A 171 13.53 8.79 4.67
C ALA A 171 12.38 7.85 4.26
N ALA A 172 12.02 7.80 2.97
CA ALA A 172 10.96 6.94 2.45
C ALA A 172 11.23 5.45 2.66
N LYS A 173 12.48 4.99 2.50
CA LYS A 173 12.88 3.58 2.72
C LYS A 173 12.45 3.02 4.07
N LYS A 174 12.35 3.86 5.10
CA LYS A 174 11.97 3.43 6.46
C LYS A 174 10.47 3.11 6.60
N TYR A 175 9.63 3.61 5.68
CA TYR A 175 8.17 3.49 5.73
C TYR A 175 7.60 2.70 4.57
N LEU A 176 8.29 2.69 3.42
CA LEU A 176 7.92 1.85 2.29
C LEU A 176 8.09 0.38 2.70
N VAL A 177 6.98 -0.34 2.73
CA VAL A 177 6.95 -1.76 3.04
C VAL A 177 7.58 -2.53 1.89
N THR A 178 8.49 -3.45 2.18
CA THR A 178 9.09 -4.35 1.19
C THR A 178 7.99 -5.13 0.47
N VAL A 179 7.79 -4.84 -0.82
CA VAL A 179 6.71 -5.45 -1.60
C VAL A 179 7.02 -6.92 -1.87
N GLY A 180 5.94 -7.70 -1.90
CA GLY A 180 5.92 -9.16 -1.83
C GLY A 180 4.95 -9.60 -0.74
N GLU A 181 4.79 -8.77 0.30
CA GLU A 181 3.88 -9.02 1.42
C GLU A 181 3.03 -7.78 1.74
N LYS A 182 1.75 -7.97 2.12
CA LYS A 182 0.84 -6.89 2.55
C LYS A 182 0.40 -7.14 3.98
N PRO A 183 0.72 -6.27 4.94
CA PRO A 183 0.28 -6.46 6.31
C PRO A 183 -1.26 -6.42 6.39
N ILE A 184 -1.86 -7.43 7.01
CA ILE A 184 -3.30 -7.48 7.32
C ILE A 184 -3.49 -7.16 8.81
N PHE A 185 -2.71 -7.81 9.68
CA PHE A 185 -2.61 -7.52 11.10
C PHE A 185 -1.15 -7.56 11.53
N ASP A 186 -0.66 -6.46 12.11
CA ASP A 186 0.63 -6.38 12.78
C ASP A 186 0.41 -6.20 14.29
N PHE A 187 0.57 -7.27 15.06
CA PHE A 187 0.38 -7.25 16.50
C PHE A 187 1.63 -6.74 17.25
N THR A 188 2.72 -6.46 16.53
CA THR A 188 3.91 -5.80 17.10
C THR A 188 3.69 -4.31 17.31
N LYS A 189 2.75 -3.70 16.58
CA LYS A 189 2.39 -2.28 16.63
C LYS A 189 0.88 -2.11 16.58
N PRO A 190 0.14 -2.51 17.63
CA PRO A 190 -1.32 -2.59 17.58
C PRO A 190 -1.97 -1.19 17.54
N SER A 191 -2.77 -0.92 16.50
CA SER A 191 -3.68 0.23 16.47
C SER A 191 -4.91 -0.02 17.37
N ASP A 192 -5.65 1.02 17.72
CA ASP A 192 -6.87 0.89 18.54
C ASP A 192 -8.00 0.12 17.84
N GLU A 193 -7.98 0.07 16.51
CA GLU A 193 -8.90 -0.73 15.70
C GLU A 193 -8.59 -2.24 15.84
N ILE A 194 -7.31 -2.62 15.77
CA ILE A 194 -6.86 -4.02 15.93
C ILE A 194 -7.26 -4.57 17.32
N LYS A 195 -7.22 -3.72 18.37
CA LYS A 195 -7.60 -4.11 19.74
C LYS A 195 -9.07 -4.52 19.89
N ASN A 196 -9.96 -3.98 19.06
CA ASN A 196 -11.40 -4.11 19.25
C ASN A 196 -12.10 -4.97 18.18
N VAL A 197 -11.38 -5.41 17.15
CA VAL A 197 -11.99 -6.11 16.01
C VAL A 197 -12.17 -7.62 16.24
N TRP A 198 -11.39 -8.25 17.12
CA TRP A 198 -11.47 -9.70 17.37
C TRP A 198 -12.41 -10.05 18.54
N GLY A 199 -13.33 -10.98 18.31
CA GLY A 199 -14.28 -11.47 19.32
C GLY A 199 -14.40 -12.98 19.37
N ALA A 200 -14.78 -13.52 20.53
CA ALA A 200 -14.97 -14.95 20.75
C ALA A 200 -16.25 -15.47 20.08
N LEU A 201 -16.13 -16.62 19.41
CA LEU A 201 -17.17 -17.38 18.74
C LEU A 201 -16.98 -18.86 19.07
N ASP A 202 -17.34 -19.25 20.29
CA ASP A 202 -17.12 -20.62 20.80
C ASP A 202 -18.33 -21.54 20.60
N ASP A 203 -18.18 -22.82 20.95
CA ASP A 203 -19.23 -23.86 20.85
C ASP A 203 -20.49 -23.62 21.70
N VAL A 204 -20.52 -22.59 22.54
CA VAL A 204 -21.71 -22.13 23.27
C VAL A 204 -22.88 -21.87 22.34
N VAL A 205 -22.62 -21.41 21.11
CA VAL A 205 -23.64 -21.20 20.07
C VAL A 205 -24.37 -22.49 19.68
N MET A 206 -23.83 -23.66 20.03
CA MET A 206 -24.42 -24.98 19.81
C MET A 206 -24.72 -25.73 21.13
N GLY A 207 -24.63 -25.08 22.29
CA GLY A 207 -24.86 -25.73 23.59
C GLY A 207 -23.59 -26.13 24.36
N GLY A 208 -22.41 -25.92 23.78
CA GLY A 208 -21.13 -26.25 24.38
C GLY A 208 -20.71 -25.34 25.54
N VAL A 209 -19.57 -25.68 26.15
CA VAL A 209 -19.01 -24.98 27.32
C VAL A 209 -17.55 -24.57 27.13
N SER A 210 -17.02 -24.64 25.91
CA SER A 210 -15.70 -24.09 25.59
C SER A 210 -15.71 -22.58 25.74
N SER A 211 -14.54 -22.00 25.95
CA SER A 211 -14.36 -20.55 26.08
C SER A 211 -13.05 -20.13 25.44
N SER A 212 -13.04 -18.99 24.77
CA SER A 212 -11.82 -18.35 24.29
C SER A 212 -11.81 -16.84 24.44
N SER A 213 -10.63 -16.29 24.25
CA SER A 213 -10.37 -14.86 24.16
C SER A 213 -9.26 -14.59 23.16
N PHE A 214 -9.22 -13.36 22.65
CA PHE A 214 -8.11 -12.85 21.86
C PHE A 214 -7.57 -11.62 22.56
N GLN A 215 -6.36 -11.71 23.10
CA GLN A 215 -5.76 -10.64 23.90
C GLN A 215 -4.49 -10.14 23.24
N ILE A 216 -4.41 -8.83 23.00
CA ILE A 216 -3.17 -8.21 22.54
C ILE A 216 -2.27 -7.96 23.75
N ARG A 217 -1.04 -8.47 23.70
CA ARG A 217 0.04 -8.28 24.67
C ARG A 217 1.19 -7.53 24.01
N GLU A 218 2.27 -7.27 24.76
CA GLU A 218 3.46 -6.64 24.21
C GLU A 218 4.02 -7.47 23.04
N ASN A 219 3.92 -6.90 21.85
CA ASN A 219 4.38 -7.40 20.56
C ASN A 219 3.66 -8.62 19.95
N THR A 220 2.60 -9.15 20.57
CA THR A 220 1.84 -10.30 20.04
C THR A 220 0.36 -10.22 20.39
N ALA A 221 -0.48 -10.95 19.67
CA ALA A 221 -1.81 -11.32 20.13
C ALA A 221 -1.85 -12.79 20.57
N VAL A 222 -2.68 -13.10 21.55
CA VAL A 222 -2.82 -14.44 22.12
C VAL A 222 -4.25 -14.90 21.97
N PHE A 223 -4.47 -15.89 21.11
CA PHE A 223 -5.69 -16.67 21.06
C PHE A 223 -5.59 -17.80 22.09
N THR A 224 -6.37 -17.72 23.16
CA THR A 224 -6.28 -18.66 24.29
C THR A 224 -7.63 -18.89 24.93
N GLY A 225 -7.77 -20.03 25.60
CA GLY A 225 -8.98 -20.40 26.29
C GLY A 225 -8.94 -21.82 26.81
N ASN A 226 -10.13 -22.37 27.09
CA ASN A 226 -10.33 -23.75 27.48
C ASN A 226 -11.35 -24.40 26.54
N VAL A 227 -10.94 -25.43 25.81
CA VAL A 227 -11.83 -26.19 24.91
C VAL A 227 -12.28 -27.48 25.60
N SER A 228 -13.60 -27.74 25.58
CA SER A 228 -14.23 -28.88 26.25
C SER A 228 -15.05 -29.70 25.26
N THR A 229 -15.04 -31.02 25.42
CA THR A 229 -15.88 -31.94 24.64
C THR A 229 -17.23 -32.23 25.31
N ALA A 230 -17.50 -31.62 26.46
CA ALA A 230 -18.79 -31.72 27.14
C ALA A 230 -19.92 -31.04 26.32
N ASN A 231 -21.16 -31.47 26.56
CA ASN A 231 -22.36 -30.95 25.88
C ASN A 231 -22.29 -30.98 24.33
N SER A 232 -21.68 -32.02 23.76
CA SER A 232 -21.44 -32.13 22.32
C SER A 232 -20.63 -30.97 21.72
N GLY A 233 -19.91 -30.23 22.57
CA GLY A 233 -18.98 -29.20 22.18
C GLY A 233 -17.68 -29.77 21.62
N GLY A 234 -16.65 -28.93 21.62
CA GLY A 234 -15.32 -29.31 21.18
C GLY A 234 -14.69 -28.30 20.24
N PHE A 235 -15.14 -27.04 20.24
CA PHE A 235 -14.41 -25.99 19.53
C PHE A 235 -14.41 -24.67 20.29
N ALA A 236 -13.31 -23.95 20.12
CA ALA A 236 -13.12 -22.59 20.59
C ALA A 236 -12.59 -21.77 19.40
N SER A 237 -13.08 -20.55 19.22
CA SER A 237 -12.73 -19.74 18.05
C SER A 237 -12.82 -18.25 18.31
N VAL A 238 -11.99 -17.49 17.60
CA VAL A 238 -12.04 -16.03 17.56
C VAL A 238 -12.20 -15.57 16.12
N ARG A 239 -13.06 -14.58 15.88
CA ARG A 239 -13.36 -14.02 14.56
C ARG A 239 -13.30 -12.50 14.63
N THR A 240 -12.83 -11.88 13.56
CA THR A 240 -12.94 -10.43 13.40
C THR A 240 -14.41 -10.03 13.19
N LYS A 241 -14.81 -8.82 13.58
CA LYS A 241 -15.97 -8.17 12.98
C LYS A 241 -15.79 -8.10 11.47
N ASN A 242 -16.89 -7.94 10.74
CA ASN A 242 -16.81 -7.65 9.32
C ASN A 242 -16.07 -6.32 9.13
N PHE A 243 -15.12 -6.30 8.20
CA PHE A 243 -14.41 -5.09 7.84
C PHE A 243 -15.38 -4.08 7.22
N SER A 244 -15.22 -2.80 7.56
CA SER A 244 -16.06 -1.71 7.03
C SER A 244 -15.85 -1.51 5.52
N HIS A 245 -14.68 -1.87 5.01
CA HIS A 245 -14.39 -2.06 3.59
C HIS A 245 -13.82 -3.45 3.35
N LEU A 246 -14.20 -4.06 2.23
CA LEU A 246 -13.70 -5.37 1.85
C LEU A 246 -12.19 -5.31 1.61
N LEU A 247 -11.48 -6.29 2.15
CA LEU A 247 -10.06 -6.47 1.99
C LEU A 247 -9.79 -7.11 0.62
N ASP A 248 -9.25 -6.31 -0.29
CA ASP A 248 -8.78 -6.78 -1.59
C ASP A 248 -7.34 -7.30 -1.49
N LEU A 249 -7.18 -8.60 -1.73
CA LEU A 249 -5.90 -9.31 -1.81
C LEU A 249 -5.63 -9.82 -3.24
N SER A 250 -6.25 -9.23 -4.25
CA SER A 250 -5.91 -9.48 -5.66
C SER A 250 -4.43 -9.17 -5.91
N GLY A 251 -3.77 -10.01 -6.71
CA GLY A 251 -2.34 -9.89 -6.99
C GLY A 251 -1.42 -10.54 -5.96
N TYR A 252 -1.94 -11.13 -4.88
CA TYR A 252 -1.19 -11.95 -3.92
C TYR A 252 -1.44 -13.44 -4.14
N GLN A 253 -0.49 -14.29 -3.71
CA GLN A 253 -0.58 -15.75 -3.84
C GLN A 253 -1.28 -16.41 -2.64
N GLY A 254 -1.28 -15.77 -1.48
CA GLY A 254 -1.84 -16.34 -0.26
C GLY A 254 -1.69 -15.44 0.96
N VAL A 255 -1.95 -16.01 2.14
CA VAL A 255 -1.71 -15.38 3.45
C VAL A 255 -0.64 -16.13 4.25
N LYS A 256 0.17 -15.39 4.98
CA LYS A 256 1.20 -15.90 5.87
C LYS A 256 0.89 -15.49 7.31
N LEU A 257 0.97 -16.44 8.23
CA LEU A 257 0.82 -16.21 9.66
C LEU A 257 2.15 -16.50 10.36
N ARG A 258 2.61 -15.57 11.19
CA ARG A 258 3.71 -15.80 12.14
C ARG A 258 3.13 -16.19 13.48
N VAL A 259 3.25 -17.47 13.86
CA VAL A 259 2.58 -18.02 15.06
C VAL A 259 3.53 -18.83 15.94
N LYS A 260 3.24 -18.89 17.23
CA LYS A 260 3.84 -19.83 18.19
C LYS A 260 2.71 -20.53 18.94
N GLY A 261 2.60 -21.85 18.72
CA GLY A 261 1.51 -22.65 19.28
C GLY A 261 1.95 -23.61 20.36
N ASP A 262 1.01 -24.43 20.80
CA ASP A 262 1.09 -25.38 21.91
C ASP A 262 1.20 -26.84 21.43
N GLY A 263 1.47 -27.07 20.15
CA GLY A 263 1.55 -28.40 19.55
C GLY A 263 0.22 -28.91 19.00
N GLN A 264 -0.87 -28.16 19.17
CA GLN A 264 -2.17 -28.48 18.58
C GLN A 264 -2.26 -28.08 17.11
N ARG A 265 -3.27 -28.61 16.43
CA ARG A 265 -3.62 -28.26 15.05
C ARG A 265 -4.80 -27.29 15.03
N TYR A 266 -4.57 -26.15 14.40
CA TYR A 266 -5.51 -25.02 14.32
C TYR A 266 -6.05 -24.87 12.91
N LYS A 267 -7.11 -24.08 12.77
CA LYS A 267 -7.70 -23.70 11.49
C LYS A 267 -7.74 -22.19 11.36
N ILE A 268 -7.52 -21.71 10.15
CA ILE A 268 -7.84 -20.36 9.72
C ILE A 268 -9.03 -20.40 8.77
N PHE A 269 -9.90 -19.40 8.86
CA PHE A 269 -10.91 -19.14 7.84
C PHE A 269 -10.78 -17.72 7.29
N LEU A 270 -10.86 -17.60 5.97
CA LEU A 270 -11.14 -16.35 5.27
C LEU A 270 -12.60 -16.36 4.83
N ARG A 271 -13.31 -15.24 4.97
CA ARG A 271 -14.72 -15.13 4.60
C ARG A 271 -14.93 -14.03 3.58
N THR A 272 -15.74 -14.29 2.57
CA THR A 272 -16.12 -13.32 1.52
C THR A 272 -17.58 -12.87 1.61
N GLU A 273 -18.35 -13.48 2.51
CA GLU A 273 -19.75 -13.16 2.78
C GLU A 273 -19.90 -12.57 4.18
N SER A 274 -20.61 -11.45 4.27
CA SER A 274 -20.84 -10.72 5.53
C SER A 274 -21.87 -11.40 6.44
N THR A 275 -22.57 -12.43 5.96
CA THR A 275 -23.53 -13.20 6.75
C THR A 275 -22.87 -13.87 7.95
N TRP A 276 -23.55 -13.80 9.10
CA TRP A 276 -23.10 -14.36 10.38
C TRP A 276 -22.70 -15.84 10.30
N ASP A 277 -23.55 -16.67 9.70
CA ASP A 277 -23.35 -18.10 9.50
C ASP A 277 -23.47 -18.42 8.01
N GLY A 278 -22.31 -18.50 7.36
CA GLY A 278 -22.17 -18.75 5.91
C GLY A 278 -20.88 -19.49 5.61
N ILE A 279 -20.50 -19.58 4.33
CA ILE A 279 -19.31 -20.33 3.92
C ILE A 279 -18.04 -19.62 4.44
N GLY A 280 -17.09 -20.42 4.94
CA GLY A 280 -15.73 -19.96 5.25
C GLY A 280 -14.72 -20.77 4.45
N TYR A 281 -13.74 -20.11 3.87
CA TYR A 281 -12.64 -20.74 3.15
C TYR A 281 -11.55 -21.12 4.16
N SER A 282 -11.32 -22.42 4.33
CA SER A 282 -10.59 -22.96 5.48
C SER A 282 -9.26 -23.59 5.09
N TYR A 283 -8.28 -23.48 5.99
CA TYR A 283 -7.03 -24.23 5.95
C TYR A 283 -6.63 -24.68 7.36
N SER A 284 -6.18 -25.94 7.52
CA SER A 284 -5.72 -26.48 8.80
C SER A 284 -4.19 -26.56 8.84
N PHE A 285 -3.58 -26.13 9.94
CA PHE A 285 -2.12 -26.13 10.11
C PHE A 285 -1.70 -26.65 11.49
N ASP A 286 -0.56 -27.33 11.52
CA ASP A 286 0.02 -27.84 12.75
C ASP A 286 0.94 -26.81 13.41
N THR A 287 0.97 -26.82 14.74
CA THR A 287 1.97 -26.07 15.51
C THR A 287 2.98 -27.01 16.14
N VAL A 288 4.14 -26.47 16.51
CA VAL A 288 5.12 -27.13 17.36
C VAL A 288 5.19 -26.34 18.66
N ALA A 289 5.03 -27.04 19.78
CA ALA A 289 4.96 -26.42 21.09
C ALA A 289 6.14 -25.47 21.33
N ASN A 290 5.83 -24.22 21.69
CA ASN A 290 6.78 -23.16 22.00
C ASN A 290 7.72 -22.72 20.87
N ASN A 291 7.48 -23.12 19.62
CA ASN A 291 8.28 -22.70 18.47
C ASN A 291 7.52 -21.73 17.56
N TRP A 292 8.20 -20.66 17.14
CA TRP A 292 7.69 -19.74 16.13
C TRP A 292 7.77 -20.36 14.73
N LEU A 293 6.67 -20.29 13.99
CA LEU A 293 6.51 -20.83 12.65
C LEU A 293 5.93 -19.77 11.70
N ASP A 294 6.37 -19.82 10.45
CA ASP A 294 5.74 -19.10 9.32
C ASP A 294 4.84 -20.08 8.59
N ILE A 295 3.52 -19.92 8.76
CA ILE A 295 2.52 -20.73 8.08
C ILE A 295 2.11 -20.00 6.80
N GLN A 296 2.61 -20.45 5.66
CA GLN A 296 2.20 -19.94 4.34
C GLN A 296 0.98 -20.74 3.85
N ILE A 297 -0.08 -20.03 3.49
CA ILE A 297 -1.35 -20.60 3.04
C ILE A 297 -1.65 -20.01 1.65
N PRO A 298 -1.38 -20.76 0.58
CA PRO A 298 -1.79 -20.39 -0.77
C PRO A 298 -3.31 -20.25 -0.85
N PHE A 299 -3.81 -19.27 -1.60
CA PHE A 299 -5.26 -19.15 -1.84
C PHE A 299 -5.83 -20.36 -2.58
N THR A 300 -5.00 -21.05 -3.36
CA THR A 300 -5.35 -22.30 -4.06
C THR A 300 -5.61 -23.47 -3.12
N ASP A 301 -5.07 -23.42 -1.91
CA ASP A 301 -5.18 -24.50 -0.92
C ASP A 301 -6.39 -24.28 0.02
N LEU A 302 -7.07 -23.14 -0.10
CA LEU A 302 -8.30 -22.84 0.61
C LEU A 302 -9.50 -23.44 -0.13
N PHE A 303 -10.39 -24.08 0.63
CA PHE A 303 -11.65 -24.60 0.12
C PHE A 303 -12.82 -24.21 1.02
N GLY A 304 -14.00 -24.09 0.41
CA GLY A 304 -15.21 -23.67 1.09
C GLY A 304 -15.74 -24.73 2.05
N VAL A 305 -15.99 -24.31 3.29
CA VAL A 305 -16.48 -25.15 4.37
C VAL A 305 -17.68 -24.47 5.03
N PHE A 306 -18.73 -25.25 5.27
CA PHE A 306 -19.89 -24.85 6.07
C PHE A 306 -20.06 -25.81 7.24
N ARG A 307 -19.95 -25.30 8.48
CA ARG A 307 -20.06 -26.08 9.72
C ARG A 307 -19.23 -27.38 9.70
N ALA A 308 -17.94 -27.24 9.39
CA ALA A 308 -16.96 -28.32 9.27
C ALA A 308 -17.23 -29.36 8.16
N LYS A 309 -18.20 -29.14 7.26
CA LYS A 309 -18.41 -29.93 6.05
C LYS A 309 -17.88 -29.21 4.82
N VAL A 310 -17.16 -29.93 3.97
CA VAL A 310 -16.71 -29.38 2.68
C VAL A 310 -17.93 -29.11 1.81
N VAL A 311 -18.01 -27.91 1.24
CA VAL A 311 -19.07 -27.55 0.30
C VAL A 311 -18.67 -28.09 -1.07
N LYS A 312 -19.41 -29.08 -1.55
CA LYS A 312 -19.20 -29.64 -2.89
C LYS A 312 -19.41 -28.56 -3.95
N ASP A 313 -18.54 -28.55 -4.96
CA ASP A 313 -18.60 -27.62 -6.10
C ASP A 313 -18.55 -26.13 -5.68
N CYS A 314 -17.97 -25.84 -4.51
CA CYS A 314 -17.76 -24.48 -4.05
C CYS A 314 -16.74 -23.75 -4.94
N PRO A 315 -17.06 -22.54 -5.45
CA PRO A 315 -16.11 -21.75 -6.21
C PRO A 315 -14.84 -21.44 -5.40
N PRO A 316 -13.67 -21.25 -6.07
CA PRO A 316 -12.49 -20.69 -5.43
C PRO A 316 -12.79 -19.37 -4.72
N ILE A 317 -11.99 -19.03 -3.71
CA ILE A 317 -12.17 -17.79 -2.94
C ILE A 317 -12.05 -16.55 -3.85
N ASP A 318 -13.02 -15.63 -3.73
CA ASP A 318 -12.92 -14.29 -4.31
C ASP A 318 -12.07 -13.40 -3.40
N VAL A 319 -10.77 -13.36 -3.69
CA VAL A 319 -9.76 -12.62 -2.89
C VAL A 319 -9.93 -11.10 -2.93
N SER A 320 -10.79 -10.57 -3.82
CA SER A 320 -11.08 -9.13 -3.88
C SER A 320 -12.10 -8.67 -2.83
N LYS A 321 -12.76 -9.62 -2.13
CA LYS A 321 -13.92 -9.35 -1.28
C LYS A 321 -13.82 -9.94 0.12
N ILE A 322 -12.61 -10.08 0.68
CA ILE A 322 -12.46 -10.66 2.02
C ILE A 322 -13.07 -9.72 3.06
N CYS A 323 -14.02 -10.20 3.85
CA CYS A 323 -14.78 -9.41 4.82
C CYS A 323 -14.43 -9.73 6.28
N SER A 324 -13.90 -10.91 6.58
CA SER A 324 -13.46 -11.26 7.94
C SER A 324 -12.48 -12.44 7.98
N LEU A 325 -11.75 -12.53 9.10
CA LEU A 325 -10.79 -13.60 9.41
C LEU A 325 -11.21 -14.33 10.69
N GLN A 326 -10.90 -15.62 10.77
CA GLN A 326 -11.20 -16.46 11.94
C GLN A 326 -10.05 -17.42 12.25
N LEU A 327 -9.76 -17.62 13.53
CA LEU A 327 -8.89 -18.68 14.04
C LEU A 327 -9.71 -19.64 14.90
N MET A 328 -9.46 -20.94 14.79
CA MET A 328 -10.22 -21.97 15.51
C MET A 328 -9.34 -23.12 15.95
N LEU A 329 -9.60 -23.60 17.17
CA LEU A 329 -9.22 -24.93 17.62
C LEU A 329 -10.50 -25.78 17.70
N SER A 330 -10.50 -26.96 17.10
CA SER A 330 -11.67 -27.85 17.07
C SER A 330 -11.27 -29.32 17.15
N LYS A 331 -12.12 -30.10 17.81
CA LYS A 331 -12.11 -31.57 17.87
C LYS A 331 -12.24 -32.19 16.48
N PHE A 332 -12.96 -31.55 15.57
CA PHE A 332 -13.24 -32.08 14.25
C PHE A 332 -12.38 -31.41 13.18
N GLU A 333 -11.85 -32.24 12.30
CA GLU A 333 -11.42 -31.85 10.96
C GLU A 333 -12.63 -31.75 10.02
N TYR A 334 -12.41 -31.82 8.71
CA TYR A 334 -13.47 -31.72 7.72
C TYR A 334 -14.26 -33.03 7.60
N ASP A 335 -15.53 -32.92 7.22
CA ASP A 335 -16.43 -34.04 6.93
C ASP A 335 -16.57 -35.07 8.06
N GLY A 336 -16.48 -34.58 9.31
CA GLY A 336 -16.63 -35.39 10.52
C GLY A 336 -15.37 -36.15 10.94
N ALA A 337 -14.25 -36.02 10.22
CA ALA A 337 -12.97 -36.55 10.64
C ALA A 337 -12.53 -35.93 11.98
N LEU A 338 -11.77 -36.69 12.79
CA LEU A 338 -11.21 -36.16 14.04
C LEU A 338 -9.91 -35.41 13.75
N ASN A 339 -9.68 -34.34 14.52
CA ASN A 339 -8.42 -33.62 14.50
C ASN A 339 -7.32 -34.46 15.18
N PRO A 340 -6.27 -34.85 14.45
CA PRO A 340 -5.26 -35.81 14.94
C PRO A 340 -4.37 -35.24 16.05
N LYS A 341 -4.35 -33.92 16.23
CA LYS A 341 -3.53 -33.23 17.27
C LYS A 341 -4.39 -32.43 18.26
N PHE A 342 -5.68 -32.76 18.36
CA PHE A 342 -6.57 -32.08 19.30
C PHE A 342 -6.41 -32.64 20.71
N ASN A 343 -6.23 -31.75 21.68
CA ASN A 343 -6.29 -32.08 23.11
C ASN A 343 -7.29 -31.14 23.80
N PRO A 344 -8.32 -31.65 24.51
CA PRO A 344 -9.19 -30.80 25.31
C PRO A 344 -8.43 -30.18 26.49
N GLY A 345 -8.84 -28.99 26.92
CA GLY A 345 -8.23 -28.26 28.00
C GLY A 345 -7.76 -26.87 27.59
N VAL A 346 -6.79 -26.34 28.35
CA VAL A 346 -6.20 -25.03 28.11
C VAL A 346 -5.36 -25.07 26.83
N PHE A 347 -5.52 -24.05 25.99
CA PHE A 347 -4.75 -23.89 24.77
C PHE A 347 -4.23 -22.46 24.62
N ALA A 348 -3.16 -22.31 23.84
CA ALA A 348 -2.62 -20.99 23.49
C ALA A 348 -1.96 -21.00 22.11
N LEU A 349 -2.35 -20.01 21.30
CA LEU A 349 -1.73 -19.68 20.03
C LEU A 349 -1.34 -18.20 20.06
N GLU A 350 -0.04 -17.92 20.12
CA GLU A 350 0.49 -16.58 19.95
C GLU A 350 0.61 -16.26 18.46
N VAL A 351 0.20 -15.06 18.08
CA VAL A 351 0.22 -14.55 16.70
C VAL A 351 0.97 -13.23 16.70
N SER A 352 2.07 -13.14 15.96
CA SER A 352 2.83 -11.91 15.80
C SER A 352 2.32 -11.08 14.62
N SER A 353 2.01 -11.72 13.50
CA SER A 353 1.47 -11.05 12.31
C SER A 353 0.62 -11.96 11.44
N ILE A 354 -0.26 -11.32 10.67
CA ILE A 354 -0.99 -11.90 9.53
C ILE A 354 -0.77 -10.97 8.34
N GLN A 355 -0.32 -11.50 7.21
CA GLN A 355 -0.03 -10.72 6.01
C GLN A 355 -0.33 -11.51 4.73
N ALA A 356 -0.70 -10.85 3.64
CA ALA A 356 -0.71 -11.50 2.33
C ALA A 356 0.74 -11.65 1.83
N TYR A 357 1.04 -12.64 0.99
CA TYR A 357 2.37 -12.86 0.39
C TYR A 357 2.29 -13.16 -1.10
N GLY A 358 3.44 -13.15 -1.78
CA GLY A 358 3.54 -13.42 -3.21
C GLY A 358 2.98 -12.31 -4.10
N GLY A 359 2.87 -11.10 -3.55
CA GLY A 359 2.43 -9.91 -4.29
C GLY A 359 3.39 -9.53 -5.42
N GLU A 360 2.87 -9.13 -6.58
CA GLU A 360 3.70 -8.50 -7.60
C GLU A 360 4.33 -7.22 -7.05
N ILE A 361 5.65 -7.08 -7.20
CA ILE A 361 6.38 -5.92 -6.73
C ILE A 361 6.14 -4.76 -7.70
N LEU A 362 5.32 -3.80 -7.28
CA LEU A 362 5.11 -2.54 -7.99
C LEU A 362 6.24 -1.54 -7.68
N PRO A 363 6.51 -0.59 -8.59
CA PRO A 363 7.35 0.56 -8.26
C PRO A 363 6.78 1.34 -7.08
N GLN A 364 7.64 1.62 -6.11
CA GLN A 364 7.33 2.42 -4.92
C GLN A 364 7.97 3.80 -4.96
N PHE A 365 8.92 4.04 -5.86
CA PHE A 365 9.55 5.35 -6.02
C PHE A 365 9.65 5.71 -7.49
N ILE A 366 8.89 6.73 -7.90
CA ILE A 366 8.96 7.30 -9.24
C ILE A 366 9.81 8.57 -9.17
N LEU A 367 10.89 8.63 -9.94
CA LEU A 367 11.75 9.81 -10.03
C LEU A 367 11.66 10.41 -11.44
N ILE A 368 11.31 11.69 -11.52
CA ILE A 368 11.41 12.45 -12.77
C ILE A 368 12.81 13.05 -12.86
N SER A 369 13.63 12.47 -13.73
CA SER A 369 14.96 12.95 -14.07
C SER A 369 14.93 13.78 -15.36
N SER A 370 15.90 13.63 -16.25
CA SER A 370 16.01 14.31 -17.54
C SER A 370 16.67 13.39 -18.56
N ALA A 371 16.22 13.43 -19.81
CA ALA A 371 17.07 12.95 -20.91
C ALA A 371 18.33 13.82 -20.99
N GLY A 372 19.43 13.23 -21.39
CA GLY A 372 20.75 13.86 -21.51
C GLY A 372 21.67 13.67 -20.31
N VAL A 373 21.23 13.05 -19.21
CA VAL A 373 22.03 12.93 -17.98
C VAL A 373 23.34 12.17 -18.13
N THR A 374 23.46 11.28 -19.12
CA THR A 374 24.72 10.56 -19.40
C THR A 374 25.50 11.12 -20.58
N ARG A 375 25.06 12.26 -21.16
CA ARG A 375 25.72 12.88 -22.31
C ARG A 375 26.87 13.83 -21.97
N PRO A 376 26.82 14.64 -20.89
CA PRO A 376 27.97 15.43 -20.47
C PRO A 376 29.21 14.55 -20.28
N GLY A 377 30.27 14.81 -21.04
CA GLY A 377 31.52 14.05 -20.98
C GLY A 377 31.49 12.68 -21.66
N ARG A 378 30.41 12.29 -22.36
CA ARG A 378 30.35 11.04 -23.12
C ARG A 378 31.26 11.10 -24.35
N PRO A 379 32.19 10.15 -24.55
CA PRO A 379 33.05 10.13 -25.74
C PRO A 379 32.23 10.08 -27.03
N GLY A 380 32.63 10.87 -28.03
CA GLY A 380 32.02 10.86 -29.37
C GLY A 380 30.76 11.72 -29.53
N ILE A 381 30.37 12.50 -28.51
CA ILE A 381 29.28 13.48 -28.64
C ILE A 381 29.80 14.82 -29.17
N ASN A 382 29.14 15.36 -30.20
CA ASN A 382 29.31 16.75 -30.61
C ASN A 382 28.42 17.65 -29.74
N LEU A 383 29.04 18.38 -28.80
CA LEU A 383 28.32 19.25 -27.86
C LEU A 383 27.45 20.30 -28.57
N ASP A 384 27.89 20.88 -29.68
CA ASP A 384 27.15 21.97 -30.34
C ASP A 384 25.78 21.54 -30.90
N GLU A 385 25.62 20.24 -31.18
CA GLU A 385 24.39 19.64 -31.67
C GLU A 385 23.46 19.17 -30.54
N GLU A 386 23.94 19.17 -29.29
CA GLU A 386 23.15 18.69 -28.16
C GLU A 386 22.10 19.72 -27.69
N PRO A 387 21.04 19.28 -26.99
CA PRO A 387 20.08 20.18 -26.38
C PRO A 387 20.74 21.16 -25.40
N PRO A 388 20.15 22.35 -25.19
CA PRO A 388 20.71 23.38 -24.30
C PRO A 388 21.06 22.89 -22.89
N ALA A 389 20.29 21.97 -22.32
CA ALA A 389 20.56 21.41 -20.99
C ALA A 389 21.90 20.66 -20.93
N VAL A 390 22.32 19.99 -22.02
CA VAL A 390 23.59 19.26 -22.11
C VAL A 390 24.73 20.23 -22.40
N ARG A 391 24.52 21.13 -23.36
CA ARG A 391 25.50 22.16 -23.76
C ARG A 391 25.89 23.10 -22.63
N LEU A 392 24.89 23.51 -21.85
CA LEU A 392 25.05 24.50 -20.79
C LEU A 392 25.11 23.84 -19.41
N ASN A 393 25.37 22.52 -19.33
CA ASN A 393 25.32 21.80 -18.06
C ASN A 393 26.22 22.44 -16.99
N ASP A 394 27.46 22.78 -17.33
CA ASP A 394 28.40 23.40 -16.40
C ASP A 394 27.95 24.80 -15.96
N GLN A 395 27.42 25.59 -16.89
CA GLN A 395 26.86 26.92 -16.60
C GLN A 395 25.60 26.83 -15.72
N LEU A 396 24.86 25.73 -15.83
CA LEU A 396 23.70 25.39 -15.01
C LEU A 396 24.08 24.65 -13.72
N GLY A 397 25.33 24.78 -13.26
CA GLY A 397 25.79 24.19 -11.99
C GLY A 397 25.82 22.66 -12.00
N GLY A 398 26.00 22.05 -13.16
CA GLY A 398 26.05 20.59 -13.33
C GLY A 398 24.69 19.91 -13.14
N ILE A 399 23.58 20.57 -13.47
CA ILE A 399 22.22 20.07 -13.23
C ILE A 399 22.00 18.60 -13.68
N LEU A 400 22.49 18.23 -14.87
CA LEU A 400 22.38 16.87 -15.38
C LEU A 400 23.28 15.88 -14.62
N THR A 401 24.47 16.34 -14.23
CA THR A 401 25.41 15.58 -13.39
C THR A 401 24.78 15.21 -12.05
N TRP A 402 24.07 16.15 -11.42
CA TRP A 402 23.43 15.92 -10.12
C TRP A 402 22.15 15.10 -10.24
N LYS A 403 21.39 15.25 -11.32
CA LYS A 403 20.28 14.35 -11.64
C LYS A 403 20.75 12.91 -11.78
N LEU A 404 21.86 12.66 -12.48
CA LEU A 404 22.44 11.32 -12.60
C LEU A 404 22.82 10.74 -11.23
N ARG A 405 23.47 11.53 -10.36
CA ARG A 405 23.79 11.09 -8.99
C ARG A 405 22.54 10.81 -8.15
N GLY A 406 21.47 11.59 -8.34
CA GLY A 406 20.16 11.35 -7.73
C GLY A 406 19.55 10.02 -8.18
N GLU A 407 19.64 9.70 -9.47
CA GLU A 407 19.24 8.41 -10.01
C GLU A 407 20.03 7.27 -9.37
N GLU A 408 21.36 7.34 -9.38
CA GLU A 408 22.25 6.32 -8.81
C GLU A 408 21.96 6.05 -7.32
N CYS A 409 21.68 7.10 -6.55
CA CYS A 409 21.27 6.97 -5.16
C CYS A 409 19.96 6.18 -4.99
N LEU A 410 18.97 6.43 -5.87
CA LEU A 410 17.72 5.69 -5.87
C LEU A 410 17.95 4.23 -6.27
N LYS A 411 18.76 3.97 -7.31
CA LYS A 411 19.09 2.60 -7.76
C LYS A 411 19.75 1.79 -6.64
N ALA A 412 20.72 2.39 -5.95
CA ALA A 412 21.43 1.75 -4.83
C ALA A 412 20.58 1.57 -3.56
N SER A 413 19.39 2.18 -3.49
CA SER A 413 18.55 2.14 -2.29
C SER A 413 17.89 0.78 -2.04
N GLY A 414 17.70 -0.04 -3.09
CA GLY A 414 16.92 -1.28 -3.04
C GLY A 414 15.40 -1.07 -3.00
N ILE A 415 14.91 0.17 -3.05
CA ILE A 415 13.47 0.47 -3.20
C ILE A 415 13.08 0.16 -4.65
N PRO A 416 12.01 -0.61 -4.92
CA PRO A 416 11.47 -0.77 -6.26
C PRO A 416 11.17 0.59 -6.90
N TYR A 417 11.75 0.91 -8.06
CA TYR A 417 11.66 2.25 -8.63
C TYR A 417 11.28 2.29 -10.11
N THR A 418 10.93 3.47 -10.59
CA THR A 418 10.92 3.83 -12.01
C THR A 418 11.54 5.20 -12.17
N ILE A 419 12.56 5.32 -13.01
CA ILE A 419 13.21 6.59 -13.35
C ILE A 419 12.78 6.98 -14.75
N ILE A 420 12.09 8.11 -14.85
CA ILE A 420 11.61 8.66 -16.12
C ILE A 420 12.56 9.79 -16.51
N ARG A 421 13.10 9.75 -17.73
CA ARG A 421 13.96 10.79 -18.30
C ARG A 421 13.24 11.50 -19.46
N PRO A 422 12.38 12.48 -19.17
CA PRO A 422 11.69 13.21 -20.23
C PRO A 422 12.67 13.93 -21.15
N CYS A 423 12.37 13.92 -22.45
CA CYS A 423 12.92 14.91 -23.37
C CYS A 423 12.35 16.31 -23.07
N ALA A 424 12.56 17.30 -23.95
CA ALA A 424 12.18 18.69 -23.69
C ALA A 424 10.68 18.84 -23.35
N LEU A 425 10.39 19.36 -22.14
CA LEU A 425 9.04 19.46 -21.62
C LEU A 425 8.23 20.58 -22.28
N THR A 426 7.00 20.28 -22.70
CA THR A 426 6.06 21.26 -23.28
C THR A 426 4.82 21.48 -22.39
N GLU A 427 4.11 22.57 -22.64
CA GLU A 427 2.78 22.86 -22.04
C GLU A 427 1.62 22.48 -22.97
N THR A 428 1.89 21.76 -24.06
CA THR A 428 0.84 21.25 -24.95
C THR A 428 -0.02 20.21 -24.21
N ALA A 429 -1.26 20.03 -24.66
CA ALA A 429 -2.07 18.90 -24.21
C ALA A 429 -1.34 17.58 -24.52
N GLY A 430 -1.48 16.60 -23.62
CA GLY A 430 -0.99 15.24 -23.82
C GLY A 430 -1.90 14.42 -24.74
N GLY A 431 -1.68 13.10 -24.76
CA GLY A 431 -2.43 12.15 -25.57
C GLY A 431 -1.77 11.80 -26.91
N LYS A 432 -0.49 12.13 -27.07
CA LYS A 432 0.28 11.65 -28.23
C LYS A 432 0.87 10.27 -27.95
N GLU A 433 1.26 9.59 -29.01
CA GLU A 433 1.99 8.34 -28.89
C GLU A 433 3.35 8.56 -28.22
N LEU A 434 3.65 7.70 -27.25
CA LEU A 434 4.86 7.76 -26.45
C LEU A 434 5.88 6.77 -26.96
N ILE A 435 7.10 7.26 -27.15
CA ILE A 435 8.26 6.45 -27.53
C ILE A 435 9.18 6.37 -26.31
N PHE A 436 9.30 5.17 -25.75
CA PHE A 436 10.26 4.86 -24.70
C PHE A 436 11.56 4.33 -25.31
N ALA A 437 12.70 4.77 -24.80
CA ALA A 437 14.02 4.31 -25.23
C ALA A 437 14.96 4.19 -24.02
N GLN A 438 16.10 3.54 -24.23
CA GLN A 438 17.18 3.45 -23.24
C GLN A 438 18.52 3.76 -23.88
N GLY A 439 19.47 4.20 -23.04
CA GLY A 439 20.84 4.53 -23.46
C GLY A 439 21.07 6.02 -23.72
N ASP A 440 20.06 6.86 -23.47
CA ASP A 440 20.13 8.30 -23.51
C ASP A 440 20.53 8.88 -24.87
N ASN A 441 19.95 8.31 -25.93
CA ASN A 441 20.28 8.66 -27.32
C ASN A 441 19.15 9.43 -28.03
N ILE A 442 17.93 9.44 -27.49
CA ILE A 442 16.81 10.08 -28.17
C ILE A 442 16.74 11.58 -27.88
N ARG A 443 16.31 12.35 -28.88
CA ARG A 443 15.96 13.77 -28.76
C ARG A 443 14.50 13.95 -29.17
N GLY A 444 13.83 14.92 -28.57
CA GLY A 444 12.42 15.18 -28.84
C GLY A 444 11.78 16.10 -27.81
N LYS A 445 10.45 16.07 -27.77
CA LYS A 445 9.63 16.82 -26.81
C LYS A 445 8.60 15.88 -26.20
N VAL A 446 8.13 16.20 -25.01
CA VAL A 446 7.02 15.50 -24.35
C VAL A 446 6.26 16.47 -23.46
N SER A 447 4.93 16.38 -23.47
CA SER A 447 4.07 17.22 -22.64
C SER A 447 4.20 16.87 -21.17
N ARG A 448 4.07 17.88 -20.31
CA ARG A 448 3.99 17.65 -18.86
C ARG A 448 2.76 16.82 -18.46
N ASP A 449 1.71 16.84 -19.28
CA ASP A 449 0.51 16.02 -19.09
C ASP A 449 0.82 14.53 -19.31
N ASP A 450 1.54 14.17 -20.37
CA ASP A 450 1.92 12.79 -20.63
C ASP A 450 2.97 12.29 -19.64
N VAL A 451 3.95 13.11 -19.25
CA VAL A 451 4.89 12.73 -18.16
C VAL A 451 4.13 12.43 -16.87
N ALA A 452 3.12 13.25 -16.53
CA ALA A 452 2.29 12.99 -15.36
C ALA A 452 1.48 11.69 -15.49
N GLU A 453 0.99 11.36 -16.68
CA GLU A 453 0.31 10.08 -16.95
C GLU A 453 1.27 8.90 -16.76
N ILE A 454 2.49 8.97 -17.31
CA ILE A 454 3.52 7.93 -17.14
C ILE A 454 3.79 7.68 -15.65
N CYS A 455 3.91 8.74 -14.82
CA CYS A 455 4.10 8.59 -13.38
C CYS A 455 2.96 7.82 -12.70
N VAL A 456 1.71 8.10 -13.09
CA VAL A 456 0.52 7.45 -12.51
C VAL A 456 0.36 6.01 -12.99
N GLN A 457 0.80 5.69 -14.20
CA GLN A 457 0.71 4.34 -14.74
C GLN A 457 1.86 3.46 -14.23
N ALA A 458 3.06 4.02 -14.08
CA ALA A 458 4.22 3.29 -13.56
C ALA A 458 3.97 2.67 -12.17
N ILE A 459 3.28 3.38 -11.26
CA ILE A 459 2.96 2.84 -9.91
C ILE A 459 1.96 1.68 -9.92
N LYS A 460 1.34 1.37 -11.06
CA LYS A 460 0.35 0.28 -11.21
C LYS A 460 0.90 -0.92 -11.97
N GLU A 461 2.04 -0.76 -12.63
CA GLU A 461 2.55 -1.73 -13.59
C GLU A 461 3.78 -2.44 -13.01
N PRO A 462 3.71 -3.74 -12.68
CA PRO A 462 4.86 -4.50 -12.18
C PRO A 462 6.05 -4.48 -13.14
N LYS A 463 5.76 -4.40 -14.45
CA LYS A 463 6.77 -4.29 -15.51
C LYS A 463 7.51 -2.96 -15.50
N ALA A 464 6.99 -1.92 -14.84
CA ALA A 464 7.69 -0.65 -14.68
C ALA A 464 8.77 -0.68 -13.57
N LYS A 465 8.92 -1.81 -12.86
CA LYS A 465 9.88 -1.98 -11.76
C LYS A 465 11.33 -2.00 -12.25
N ASN A 466 12.16 -1.23 -11.55
CA ASN A 466 13.60 -1.10 -11.75
C ASN A 466 13.92 -0.74 -13.20
N LEU A 467 13.15 0.21 -13.74
CA LEU A 467 13.38 0.73 -15.08
C LEU A 467 13.92 2.16 -15.03
N THR A 468 14.85 2.44 -15.94
CA THR A 468 15.29 3.78 -16.31
C THR A 468 15.14 3.94 -17.82
N PHE A 469 14.39 4.94 -18.26
CA PHE A 469 14.12 5.14 -19.69
C PHE A 469 13.92 6.61 -20.06
N GLU A 470 14.28 6.96 -21.29
CA GLU A 470 13.93 8.23 -21.91
C GLU A 470 12.57 8.18 -22.58
N VAL A 471 11.87 9.32 -22.59
CA VAL A 471 10.57 9.43 -23.27
C VAL A 471 10.48 10.68 -24.15
N LYS A 472 9.90 10.50 -25.35
CA LYS A 472 9.42 11.58 -26.20
C LYS A 472 8.03 11.25 -26.76
N GLU A 473 7.30 12.27 -27.20
CA GLU A 473 6.12 12.11 -28.04
C GLU A 473 6.52 11.91 -29.51
N SER A 474 5.74 11.10 -30.22
CA SER A 474 5.69 11.10 -31.69
C SER A 474 4.78 12.23 -32.20
N GLU A 475 4.67 12.38 -33.52
CA GLU A 475 3.71 13.32 -34.13
C GLU A 475 2.28 12.75 -34.19
N MET A 476 2.10 11.46 -33.87
CA MET A 476 0.81 10.78 -33.93
C MET A 476 0.03 10.91 -32.61
N VAL A 477 -1.30 10.98 -32.72
CA VAL A 477 -2.21 10.92 -31.57
C VAL A 477 -2.39 9.45 -31.17
N ALA A 478 -2.28 9.15 -29.88
CA ALA A 478 -2.50 7.80 -29.38
C ALA A 478 -3.95 7.62 -28.92
N ASN A 479 -4.60 6.57 -29.45
CA ASN A 479 -5.86 6.06 -28.89
C ASN A 479 -5.51 4.99 -27.84
N ASN A 480 -5.49 5.38 -26.56
CA ASN A 480 -5.17 4.52 -25.41
C ASN A 480 -3.84 3.74 -25.52
N PRO A 481 -2.72 4.30 -25.04
CA PRO A 481 -1.44 3.59 -25.05
C PRO A 481 -1.51 2.28 -24.25
N ASN A 482 -0.95 1.21 -24.82
CA ASN A 482 -0.78 -0.06 -24.11
C ASN A 482 0.44 0.04 -23.17
N TRP A 483 0.19 0.48 -21.93
CA TRP A 483 1.21 0.69 -20.90
C TRP A 483 2.05 -0.56 -20.61
N GLN A 484 1.40 -1.72 -20.49
CA GLN A 484 2.08 -2.99 -20.26
C GLN A 484 3.09 -3.29 -21.37
N SER A 485 2.72 -3.07 -22.65
CA SER A 485 3.62 -3.25 -23.79
C SER A 485 4.78 -2.25 -23.78
N LEU A 486 4.51 -0.97 -23.48
CA LEU A 486 5.54 0.06 -23.41
C LEU A 486 6.59 -0.30 -22.35
N PHE A 487 6.18 -0.66 -21.14
CA PHE A 487 7.13 -1.04 -20.08
C PHE A 487 7.82 -2.38 -20.36
N SER A 488 7.11 -3.36 -20.93
CA SER A 488 7.70 -4.68 -21.23
C SER A 488 8.74 -4.66 -22.34
N SER A 489 8.75 -3.63 -23.20
CA SER A 489 9.80 -3.45 -24.22
C SER A 489 11.15 -2.98 -23.67
N LEU A 490 11.21 -2.56 -22.40
CA LEU A 490 12.41 -2.03 -21.77
C LEU A 490 13.15 -3.11 -20.99
N GLN A 491 14.46 -2.94 -20.88
CA GLN A 491 15.33 -3.78 -20.06
C GLN A 491 15.38 -3.24 -18.63
N VAL A 492 15.31 -4.17 -17.68
CA VAL A 492 15.46 -3.89 -16.25
C VAL A 492 16.90 -3.45 -15.96
N ASP A 493 17.05 -2.40 -15.14
CA ASP A 493 18.34 -1.95 -14.63
C ASP A 493 19.03 -3.11 -13.89
N GLN A 494 20.34 -3.29 -14.16
CA GLN A 494 21.15 -4.33 -13.52
C GLN A 494 21.62 -3.95 -12.12
#